data_AF-A0A3S2VHN4-F1
#
_entry.id   AF-A0A3S2VHN4-F1
#
_cell.length_a   1.000
_cell.length_b   1.000
_cell.length_c   1.000
_cell.angle_alpha   90.00
_cell.angle_beta   90.00
_cell.angle_gamma   90.00
#
_symmetry.space_group_name_H-M   'P 1'
#
loop_
_entity.id
_entity.type
_entity.pdbx_description
1 polymer ?
#
loop_
_entity_poly.entity_id
_entity_poly.type
_entity_poly.pdbx_seq_one_letter_code
_entity_poly.pdbx_strand_id
1 'polypeptide(L)'
;MSDAHTPGATALSIAAGLRRLDPGALAALRRMGDDRAVPAYWRLAASRPAMSDRPERWAPIVRALAILTPKGAAEDRGDLHDPTRPLGEALCDGGNPSWPGAPRPMLSERRLAQLMAARGAQRTILLTRAVRALAVSKPAAVGLDVPDIAWAFLDPARPERLAAPYYRRLDCAERAAATKDTAADA
;
A
#
# COMPACT_ATOMS: atom_id res chain seq x y z
N MET A 1 4.21 -4.29 -29.59
CA MET A 1 4.91 -5.19 -28.66
C MET A 1 4.31 -5.00 -27.28
N SER A 2 3.97 -6.12 -26.63
CA SER A 2 2.91 -6.30 -25.62
C SER A 2 3.03 -5.44 -24.34
N ASP A 3 1.91 -4.82 -23.93
CA ASP A 3 1.65 -4.08 -22.69
C ASP A 3 1.85 -4.88 -21.37
N ALA A 4 2.32 -6.13 -21.47
CA ALA A 4 2.48 -7.08 -20.38
C ALA A 4 3.63 -6.77 -19.38
N HIS A 5 4.33 -5.63 -19.51
CA HIS A 5 5.57 -5.36 -18.77
C HIS A 5 5.52 -4.13 -17.86
N THR A 6 4.35 -3.51 -17.68
CA THR A 6 4.26 -2.36 -16.76
C THR A 6 4.27 -2.85 -15.30
N PRO A 7 4.98 -2.18 -14.39
CA PRO A 7 4.95 -2.53 -12.97
C PRO A 7 3.55 -2.60 -12.36
N GLY A 8 2.63 -1.75 -12.83
CA GLY A 8 1.22 -1.78 -12.40
C GLY A 8 0.52 -3.09 -12.74
N ALA A 9 0.64 -3.56 -13.98
CA ALA A 9 0.05 -4.83 -14.41
C ALA A 9 0.64 -6.03 -13.63
N THR A 10 1.94 -6.01 -13.38
CA THR A 10 2.60 -7.05 -12.56
C THR A 10 2.09 -7.03 -11.13
N ALA A 11 1.93 -5.85 -10.52
CA ALA A 11 1.40 -5.70 -9.17
C ALA A 11 -0.05 -6.21 -9.05
N LEU A 12 -0.91 -5.91 -10.03
CA LEU A 12 -2.28 -6.43 -10.09
C LEU A 12 -2.30 -7.97 -10.22
N SER A 13 -1.46 -8.51 -11.10
CA SER A 13 -1.31 -9.96 -11.24
C SER A 13 -0.83 -10.63 -9.95
N ILE A 14 0.05 -9.97 -9.18
CA ILE A 14 0.48 -10.43 -7.85
C ILE A 14 -0.71 -10.41 -6.88
N ALA A 15 -1.45 -9.30 -6.78
CA ALA A 15 -2.61 -9.18 -5.89
C ALA A 15 -3.67 -10.26 -6.16
N ALA A 16 -3.97 -10.54 -7.43
CA ALA A 16 -4.86 -11.63 -7.83
C ALA A 16 -4.32 -13.01 -7.42
N GLY A 17 -2.99 -13.22 -7.48
CA GLY A 17 -2.33 -14.42 -7.00
C GLY A 17 -2.44 -14.59 -5.48
N LEU A 18 -2.19 -13.51 -4.73
CA LEU A 18 -2.25 -13.50 -3.26
C LEU A 18 -3.64 -13.85 -2.73
N ARG A 19 -4.70 -13.39 -3.39
CA ARG A 19 -6.09 -13.69 -3.01
C ARG A 19 -6.37 -15.19 -2.95
N ARG A 20 -5.73 -15.99 -3.83
CA ARG A 20 -5.92 -17.44 -3.94
C ARG A 20 -5.04 -18.27 -3.01
N LEU A 21 -4.08 -17.67 -2.31
CA LEU A 21 -3.18 -18.40 -1.44
C LEU A 21 -3.89 -18.84 -0.15
N ASP A 22 -3.51 -20.00 0.37
CA ASP A 22 -3.95 -20.43 1.69
C ASP A 22 -3.41 -19.47 2.79
N PRO A 23 -4.06 -19.43 3.97
CA PRO A 23 -3.64 -18.55 5.06
C PRO A 23 -2.17 -18.74 5.50
N GLY A 24 -1.64 -19.98 5.42
CA GLY A 24 -0.26 -20.31 5.78
C GLY A 24 0.75 -19.70 4.82
N ALA A 25 0.53 -19.85 3.52
CA ALA A 25 1.34 -19.22 2.48
C ALA A 25 1.34 -17.69 2.58
N LEU A 26 0.18 -17.06 2.82
CA LEU A 26 0.11 -15.62 3.07
C LEU A 26 0.87 -15.20 4.34
N ALA A 27 0.73 -15.98 5.42
CA ALA A 27 1.45 -15.70 6.66
C ALA A 27 2.97 -15.76 6.46
N ALA A 28 3.46 -16.72 5.67
CA ALA A 28 4.87 -16.81 5.30
C ALA A 28 5.33 -15.58 4.50
N LEU A 29 4.56 -15.14 3.50
CA LEU A 29 4.87 -13.94 2.71
C LEU A 29 4.90 -12.65 3.55
N ARG A 30 4.00 -12.51 4.53
CA ARG A 30 3.99 -11.36 5.46
C ARG A 30 5.26 -11.30 6.33
N ARG A 31 5.77 -12.46 6.73
CA ARG A 31 6.96 -12.62 7.58
C ARG A 31 8.28 -12.58 6.78
N MET A 32 8.22 -12.83 5.48
CA MET A 32 9.37 -12.83 4.57
C MET A 32 10.34 -11.68 4.86
N GLY A 33 11.59 -12.05 5.12
CA GLY A 33 12.73 -11.14 5.27
C GLY A 33 13.53 -11.07 3.97
N ASP A 34 14.81 -10.72 4.09
CA ASP A 34 15.69 -10.53 2.93
C ASP A 34 16.17 -11.86 2.32
N ASP A 35 16.06 -12.96 3.08
CA ASP A 35 16.49 -14.31 2.67
C ASP A 35 15.66 -14.89 1.51
N ARG A 36 14.46 -14.35 1.26
CA ARG A 36 13.56 -14.69 0.13
C ARG A 36 13.30 -16.21 -0.01
N ALA A 37 13.55 -16.99 1.05
CA ALA A 37 13.43 -18.44 1.07
C ALA A 37 11.98 -18.89 1.33
N VAL A 38 11.01 -18.22 0.69
CA VAL A 38 9.58 -18.48 0.89
C VAL A 38 9.01 -19.13 -0.37
N PRO A 39 8.61 -20.42 -0.35
CA PRO A 39 8.12 -21.13 -1.53
C PRO A 39 6.95 -20.43 -2.23
N ALA A 40 6.04 -19.80 -1.47
CA ALA A 40 4.92 -19.05 -2.01
C ALA A 40 5.37 -17.86 -2.89
N TYR A 41 6.50 -17.23 -2.56
CA TYR A 41 7.07 -16.16 -3.37
C TYR A 41 7.53 -16.70 -4.73
N TRP A 42 8.30 -17.80 -4.73
CA TRP A 42 8.84 -18.38 -5.95
C TRP A 42 7.75 -18.98 -6.85
N ARG A 43 6.66 -19.51 -6.30
CA ARG A 43 5.48 -19.91 -7.10
C ARG A 43 4.85 -18.73 -7.83
N LEU A 44 4.76 -17.56 -7.18
CA LEU A 44 4.29 -16.34 -7.84
C LEU A 44 5.31 -15.86 -8.89
N ALA A 45 6.60 -15.91 -8.59
CA ALA A 45 7.67 -15.47 -9.48
C ALA A 45 7.80 -16.34 -10.75
N ALA A 46 7.57 -17.65 -10.64
CA ALA A 46 7.69 -18.59 -11.76
C ALA A 46 6.79 -18.25 -12.97
N SER A 47 5.68 -17.54 -12.74
CA SER A 47 4.77 -17.08 -13.80
C SER A 47 4.93 -15.59 -14.15
N ARG A 48 5.92 -14.90 -13.55
CA ARG A 48 6.08 -13.44 -13.63
C ARG A 48 7.57 -13.08 -13.77
N PRO A 49 8.10 -12.98 -15.00
CA PRO A 49 9.52 -12.71 -15.26
C PRO A 49 10.06 -11.49 -14.49
N ALA A 50 9.27 -10.42 -14.40
CA ALA A 50 9.65 -9.23 -13.63
C ALA A 50 10.09 -9.53 -12.19
N MET A 51 9.46 -10.52 -11.54
CA MET A 51 9.80 -10.95 -10.17
C MET A 51 11.02 -11.86 -10.12
N SER A 52 11.15 -12.83 -11.04
CA SER A 52 12.29 -13.74 -11.07
C SER A 52 13.59 -13.03 -11.45
N ASP A 53 13.51 -12.04 -12.32
CA ASP A 53 14.67 -11.34 -12.85
C ASP A 53 15.21 -10.30 -11.87
N ARG A 54 14.34 -9.75 -11.02
CA ARG A 54 14.68 -8.71 -10.02
C ARG A 54 14.03 -8.95 -8.66
N PRO A 55 14.34 -10.08 -7.99
CA PRO A 55 13.66 -10.46 -6.77
C PRO A 55 13.89 -9.45 -5.62
N GLU A 56 15.03 -8.77 -5.59
CA GLU A 56 15.34 -7.69 -4.65
C GLU A 56 14.41 -6.48 -4.74
N ARG A 57 13.85 -6.19 -5.93
CA ARG A 57 12.88 -5.10 -6.12
C ARG A 57 11.46 -5.53 -5.78
N TRP A 58 11.10 -6.77 -6.10
CA TRP A 58 9.73 -7.26 -5.97
C TRP A 58 9.40 -7.91 -4.63
N ALA A 59 10.37 -8.47 -3.90
CA ALA A 59 10.11 -9.08 -2.60
C ALA A 59 9.48 -8.11 -1.58
N PRO A 60 9.93 -6.85 -1.43
CA PRO A 60 9.28 -5.89 -0.55
C PRO A 60 7.84 -5.55 -0.96
N ILE A 61 7.58 -5.50 -2.27
CA ILE A 61 6.25 -5.22 -2.84
C ILE A 61 5.30 -6.38 -2.54
N VAL A 62 5.72 -7.62 -2.82
CA VAL A 62 4.92 -8.81 -2.50
C VAL A 62 4.63 -8.86 -1.01
N ARG A 63 5.62 -8.57 -0.15
CA ARG A 63 5.43 -8.50 1.29
C ARG A 63 4.41 -7.43 1.68
N ALA A 64 4.50 -6.23 1.13
CA ALA A 64 3.57 -5.13 1.38
C ALA A 64 2.14 -5.50 0.96
N LEU A 65 1.96 -6.07 -0.23
CA LEU A 65 0.65 -6.53 -0.71
C LEU A 65 0.10 -7.68 0.15
N ALA A 66 0.94 -8.63 0.58
CA ALA A 66 0.52 -9.70 1.48
C ALA A 66 0.11 -9.18 2.87
N ILE A 67 0.77 -8.12 3.37
CA ILE A 67 0.39 -7.44 4.62
C ILE A 67 -1.00 -6.79 4.49
N LEU A 68 -1.27 -6.15 3.36
CA LEU A 68 -2.55 -5.47 3.09
C LEU A 68 -3.69 -6.42 2.71
N THR A 69 -3.37 -7.60 2.17
CA THR A 69 -4.35 -8.64 1.85
C THR A 69 -5.09 -9.04 3.12
N PRO A 70 -6.45 -9.03 3.15
CA PRO A 70 -7.22 -9.43 4.32
C PRO A 70 -6.85 -10.83 4.84
N LYS A 71 -7.05 -11.04 6.14
CA LYS A 71 -6.92 -12.37 6.77
C LYS A 71 -8.20 -13.18 6.50
N GLY A 72 -8.13 -14.49 6.70
CA GLY A 72 -9.27 -15.40 6.50
C GLY A 72 -9.06 -16.36 5.33
N ALA A 73 -10.08 -17.18 5.08
CA ALA A 73 -10.12 -18.09 3.93
C ALA A 73 -10.13 -17.30 2.61
N ALA A 74 -9.83 -17.94 1.48
CA ALA A 74 -9.65 -17.24 0.21
C ALA A 74 -10.98 -16.65 -0.31
N GLU A 75 -12.06 -17.38 -0.07
CA GLU A 75 -13.46 -17.08 -0.39
C GLU A 75 -13.99 -15.82 0.33
N ASP A 76 -13.55 -15.56 1.56
CA ASP A 76 -14.03 -14.45 2.39
C ASP A 76 -13.24 -13.15 2.17
N ARG A 77 -12.20 -13.17 1.33
CA ARG A 77 -11.35 -11.99 1.10
C ARG A 77 -12.00 -11.06 0.08
N GLY A 78 -12.26 -9.84 0.52
CA GLY A 78 -12.55 -8.70 -0.37
C GLY A 78 -11.38 -8.39 -1.30
N ASP A 79 -11.65 -7.60 -2.34
CA ASP A 79 -10.63 -7.21 -3.30
C ASP A 79 -9.60 -6.27 -2.68
N LEU A 80 -8.32 -6.59 -2.91
CA LEU A 80 -7.21 -5.76 -2.47
C LEU A 80 -7.10 -4.49 -3.33
N HIS A 81 -7.53 -4.53 -4.59
CA HIS A 81 -7.39 -3.43 -5.52
C HIS A 81 -8.62 -2.53 -5.54
N ASP A 82 -8.41 -1.24 -5.31
CA ASP A 82 -9.35 -0.17 -5.60
C ASP A 82 -8.59 0.99 -6.27
N PRO A 83 -8.81 1.26 -7.58
CA PRO A 83 -8.11 2.33 -8.29
C PRO A 83 -8.44 3.74 -7.80
N THR A 84 -9.51 3.89 -7.01
CA THR A 84 -9.92 5.19 -6.45
C THR A 84 -9.24 5.51 -5.13
N ARG A 85 -8.42 4.59 -4.60
CA ARG A 85 -7.80 4.69 -3.27
C ARG A 85 -6.27 4.70 -3.36
N PRO A 86 -5.64 5.80 -3.79
CA PRO A 86 -4.18 5.91 -3.87
C PRO A 86 -3.52 5.78 -2.50
N LEU A 87 -2.27 5.33 -2.46
CA LEU A 87 -1.57 5.04 -1.21
C LEU A 87 -1.38 6.30 -0.37
N GLY A 88 -1.04 7.44 -0.98
CA GLY A 88 -0.84 8.69 -0.23
C GLY A 88 -2.09 9.15 0.52
N GLU A 89 -3.28 9.02 -0.09
CA GLU A 89 -4.55 9.33 0.57
C GLU A 89 -4.80 8.38 1.75
N ALA A 90 -4.60 7.08 1.54
CA ALA A 90 -4.77 6.08 2.60
C ALA A 90 -3.78 6.26 3.76
N LEU A 91 -2.56 6.74 3.49
CA LEU A 91 -1.59 7.10 4.54
C LEU A 91 -2.03 8.33 5.35
N CYS A 92 -2.84 9.21 4.77
CA CYS A 92 -3.43 10.34 5.49
C CYS A 92 -4.59 9.87 6.37
N ASP A 93 -5.61 9.24 5.77
CA ASP A 93 -6.87 8.95 6.44
C ASP A 93 -6.94 7.57 7.14
N GLY A 94 -5.84 6.82 7.12
CA GLY A 94 -5.74 5.49 7.71
C GLY A 94 -6.45 4.41 6.90
N GLY A 95 -6.81 4.69 5.64
CA GLY A 95 -7.59 3.81 4.78
C GLY A 95 -9.08 3.88 5.04
N ASN A 96 -9.57 4.91 5.76
CA ASN A 96 -10.98 5.10 6.05
C ASN A 96 -11.59 6.16 5.12
N PRO A 97 -12.46 5.78 4.15
CA PRO A 97 -13.12 6.73 3.27
C PRO A 97 -13.97 7.76 4.02
N SER A 98 -14.55 7.35 5.16
CA SER A 98 -15.41 8.17 6.02
C SER A 98 -14.64 8.94 7.08
N TRP A 99 -13.32 9.12 6.93
CA TRP A 99 -12.49 9.81 7.92
C TRP A 99 -13.04 11.22 8.22
N PRO A 100 -13.42 11.50 9.48
CA PRO A 100 -13.96 12.79 9.87
C PRO A 100 -12.81 13.80 9.90
N GLY A 101 -12.98 14.94 9.24
CA GLY A 101 -11.90 15.87 8.90
C GLY A 101 -11.09 16.56 10.02
N ALA A 102 -11.09 16.10 11.28
CA ALA A 102 -10.24 16.67 12.34
C ALA A 102 -9.82 15.67 13.44
N PRO A 103 -8.59 15.73 14.01
CA PRO A 103 -7.34 16.11 13.34
C PRO A 103 -6.15 15.26 13.84
N ARG A 104 -5.87 14.15 13.17
CA ARG A 104 -4.50 13.64 13.09
C ARG A 104 -4.38 12.67 11.92
N PRO A 105 -3.59 12.98 10.88
CA PRO A 105 -3.34 12.01 9.84
C PRO A 105 -2.67 10.77 10.45
N MET A 106 -3.04 9.59 9.94
CA MET A 106 -2.49 8.32 10.40
C MET A 106 -0.96 8.32 10.33
N LEU A 107 -0.42 8.76 9.19
CA LEU A 107 0.98 9.09 9.04
C LEU A 107 1.15 10.60 9.18
N SER A 108 1.74 11.08 10.27
CA SER A 108 2.03 12.51 10.44
C SER A 108 2.88 13.06 9.29
N GLU A 109 2.69 14.32 8.91
CA GLU A 109 3.48 14.99 7.87
C GLU A 109 5.00 14.85 8.08
N ARG A 110 5.49 14.97 9.32
CA ARG A 110 6.90 14.73 9.65
C ARG A 110 7.39 13.34 9.23
N ARG A 111 6.57 12.31 9.42
CA ARG A 111 6.89 10.92 9.03
C ARG A 111 6.79 10.73 7.53
N LEU A 112 5.84 11.40 6.86
CA LEU A 112 5.78 11.44 5.40
C LEU A 112 7.02 12.10 4.81
N ALA A 113 7.44 13.26 5.32
CA ALA A 113 8.66 13.94 4.92
C ALA A 113 9.90 13.05 5.08
N GLN A 114 10.02 12.35 6.22
CA GLN A 114 11.08 11.37 6.45
C GLN A 114 11.05 10.21 5.44
N LEU A 115 9.87 9.71 5.10
CA LEU A 115 9.70 8.65 4.10
C LEU A 115 10.13 9.13 2.70
N MET A 116 9.76 10.35 2.31
CA MET A 116 10.09 10.93 1.00
C MET A 116 11.58 11.26 0.88
N ALA A 117 12.21 11.70 1.97
CA ALA A 117 13.64 11.99 2.00
C ALA A 117 14.51 10.72 2.04
N ALA A 118 13.98 9.61 2.56
CA ALA A 118 14.73 8.38 2.71
C ALA A 118 15.14 7.78 1.36
N ARG A 119 16.31 7.13 1.34
CA ARG A 119 16.90 6.49 0.17
C ARG A 119 17.26 5.03 0.47
N GLY A 120 17.46 4.24 -0.59
CA GLY A 120 17.90 2.85 -0.50
C GLY A 120 17.04 2.00 0.44
N ALA A 121 17.70 1.11 1.20
CA ALA A 121 17.05 0.18 2.13
C ALA A 121 16.18 0.89 3.18
N GLN A 122 16.61 2.06 3.68
CA GLN A 122 15.86 2.81 4.69
C GLN A 122 14.48 3.22 4.18
N ARG A 123 14.37 3.59 2.91
CA ARG A 123 13.09 3.93 2.30
C ARG A 123 12.15 2.72 2.28
N THR A 124 12.65 1.56 1.87
CA THR A 124 11.88 0.30 1.87
C THR A 124 11.40 -0.05 3.28
N ILE A 125 12.25 0.12 4.30
CA ILE A 125 11.90 -0.11 5.70
C ILE A 125 10.79 0.83 6.16
N LEU A 126 10.93 2.14 5.91
CA LEU A 126 9.93 3.14 6.30
C LEU A 126 8.59 2.91 5.58
N LEU A 127 8.61 2.61 4.28
CA LEU A 127 7.41 2.33 3.52
C LEU A 127 6.71 1.06 4.02
N THR A 128 7.48 0.01 4.30
CA THR A 128 6.93 -1.24 4.89
C THR A 128 6.30 -0.99 6.26
N ARG A 129 6.90 -0.14 7.10
CA ARG A 129 6.32 0.26 8.39
C ARG A 129 5.02 1.04 8.21
N ALA A 130 4.96 1.97 7.26
CA ALA A 130 3.76 2.73 6.95
C ALA A 130 2.63 1.81 6.45
N VAL A 131 2.94 0.86 5.56
CA VAL A 131 2.00 -0.17 5.08
C VAL A 131 1.49 -1.06 6.22
N ARG A 132 2.34 -1.45 7.17
CA ARG A 132 1.91 -2.22 8.35
C ARG A 132 0.95 -1.44 9.24
N ALA A 133 1.26 -0.16 9.50
CA ALA A 133 0.37 0.70 10.28
C ALA A 133 -0.99 0.83 9.57
N LEU A 134 -0.97 1.05 8.25
CA LEU A 134 -2.16 1.14 7.43
C LEU A 134 -3.00 -0.15 7.43
N ALA A 135 -2.36 -1.32 7.36
CA ALA A 135 -3.06 -2.60 7.42
C ALA A 135 -3.77 -2.84 8.76
N VAL A 136 -3.33 -2.20 9.85
CA VAL A 136 -3.97 -2.27 11.16
C VAL A 136 -5.14 -1.29 11.26
N SER A 137 -5.03 -0.10 10.66
CA SER A 137 -6.06 0.95 10.76
C SER A 137 -7.19 0.81 9.75
N LYS A 138 -6.91 0.29 8.55
CA LYS A 138 -7.89 0.28 7.46
C LYS A 138 -9.00 -0.74 7.72
N PRO A 139 -10.25 -0.46 7.30
CA PRO A 139 -11.28 -1.49 7.22
C PRO A 139 -10.86 -2.64 6.30
N ALA A 140 -11.22 -3.87 6.67
CA ALA A 140 -10.83 -5.06 5.91
C ALA A 140 -11.41 -5.07 4.48
N ALA A 141 -12.61 -4.52 4.30
CA ALA A 141 -13.32 -4.45 3.02
C ALA A 141 -12.77 -3.39 2.04
N VAL A 142 -11.94 -2.45 2.52
CA VAL A 142 -11.42 -1.36 1.68
C VAL A 142 -10.13 -1.78 0.99
N GLY A 143 -10.17 -1.79 -0.34
CA GLY A 143 -9.00 -1.97 -1.22
C GLY A 143 -8.16 -0.70 -1.35
N LEU A 144 -7.02 -0.82 -2.02
CA LEU A 144 -6.09 0.28 -2.32
C LEU A 144 -5.59 0.18 -3.77
N ASP A 145 -5.06 1.26 -4.30
CA ASP A 145 -4.43 1.26 -5.63
C ASP A 145 -3.12 0.45 -5.58
N VAL A 146 -3.19 -0.81 -6.01
CA VAL A 146 -2.09 -1.77 -6.02
C VAL A 146 -0.95 -1.31 -6.93
N PRO A 147 -1.20 -0.86 -8.17
CA PRO A 147 -0.20 -0.16 -8.97
C PRO A 147 0.51 0.98 -8.23
N ASP A 148 -0.24 1.87 -7.55
CA ASP A 148 0.37 3.00 -6.82
C ASP A 148 1.28 2.54 -5.68
N ILE A 149 0.87 1.49 -4.94
CA ILE A 149 1.72 0.85 -3.92
C ILE A 149 3.02 0.34 -4.55
N ALA A 150 2.96 -0.38 -5.67
CA ALA A 150 4.15 -0.91 -6.32
C ALA A 150 5.09 0.22 -6.79
N TRP A 151 4.54 1.27 -7.38
CA TRP A 151 5.30 2.43 -7.79
C TRP A 151 5.98 3.16 -6.63
N ALA A 152 5.34 3.21 -5.46
CA ALA A 152 5.95 3.80 -4.27
C ALA A 152 7.23 3.08 -3.81
N PHE A 153 7.39 1.79 -4.13
CA PHE A 153 8.65 1.04 -3.91
C PHE A 153 9.62 1.17 -5.09
N LEU A 154 9.12 1.15 -6.32
CA LEU A 154 9.96 1.04 -7.52
C LEU A 154 10.54 2.37 -8.01
N ASP A 155 9.84 3.47 -7.79
CA ASP A 155 10.22 4.80 -8.29
C ASP A 155 10.27 5.83 -7.14
N PRO A 156 11.32 5.80 -6.33
CA PRO A 156 11.49 6.74 -5.23
C PRO A 156 11.82 8.16 -5.69
N ALA A 157 12.08 8.37 -6.98
CA ALA A 157 12.37 9.70 -7.54
C ALA A 157 11.11 10.54 -7.75
N ARG A 158 9.92 9.94 -7.61
CA ARG A 158 8.62 10.60 -7.76
C ARG A 158 7.85 10.69 -6.44
N PRO A 159 8.32 11.49 -5.45
CA PRO A 159 7.65 11.63 -4.17
C PRO A 159 6.24 12.24 -4.29
N GLU A 160 5.96 12.98 -5.36
CA GLU A 160 4.66 13.60 -5.64
C GLU A 160 3.52 12.58 -5.73
N ARG A 161 3.80 11.32 -6.08
CA ARG A 161 2.79 10.25 -6.13
C ARG A 161 2.23 9.92 -4.75
N LEU A 162 3.03 10.09 -3.69
CA LEU A 162 2.56 9.98 -2.32
C LEU A 162 2.06 11.34 -1.80
N ALA A 163 2.81 12.41 -2.04
CA ALA A 163 2.54 13.71 -1.45
C ALA A 163 1.23 14.34 -1.94
N ALA A 164 0.99 14.36 -3.26
CA ALA A 164 -0.17 15.05 -3.83
C ALA A 164 -1.52 14.48 -3.33
N PRO A 165 -1.77 13.14 -3.37
CA PRO A 165 -3.02 12.59 -2.82
C PRO A 165 -3.09 12.72 -1.28
N TYR A 166 -1.95 12.64 -0.58
CA TYR A 166 -1.91 12.85 0.87
C TYR A 166 -2.36 14.26 1.25
N TYR A 167 -1.73 15.29 0.68
CA TYR A 167 -2.02 16.68 1.04
C TYR A 167 -3.39 17.12 0.58
N ARG A 168 -3.85 16.67 -0.60
CA ARG A 168 -5.23 16.90 -1.04
C ARG A 168 -6.25 16.36 -0.04
N ARG A 169 -6.00 15.16 0.52
CA ARG A 169 -6.89 14.58 1.52
C ARG A 169 -6.89 15.38 2.82
N LEU A 170 -5.71 15.82 3.26
CA LEU A 170 -5.55 16.65 4.45
C LEU A 170 -6.26 18.01 4.29
N ASP A 171 -6.02 18.72 3.19
CA ASP A 171 -6.64 20.02 2.91
C ASP A 171 -8.18 19.94 2.85
N CYS A 172 -8.72 18.85 2.29
CA CYS A 172 -10.16 18.62 2.27
C CYS A 172 -10.72 18.38 3.69
N ALA A 173 -9.98 17.64 4.52
CA ALA A 173 -10.35 17.39 5.92
C ALA A 173 -10.35 18.71 6.72
N GLU A 174 -9.28 19.50 6.63
CA GLU A 174 -9.15 20.78 7.32
C GLU A 174 -10.25 21.77 6.93
N ARG A 175 -10.59 21.87 5.64
CA ARG A 175 -11.73 22.69 5.18
C ARG A 175 -13.07 22.21 5.75
N ALA A 176 -13.30 20.90 5.77
CA ALA A 176 -14.53 20.34 6.32
C ALA A 176 -14.64 20.55 7.84
N ALA A 177 -13.52 20.58 8.56
CA ALA A 177 -13.48 20.94 9.97
C ALA A 177 -13.81 22.43 10.19
N ALA A 178 -13.16 23.32 9.44
CA ALA A 178 -13.40 24.77 9.54
C ALA A 178 -14.86 25.16 9.25
N THR A 179 -15.51 24.51 8.28
CA THR A 179 -16.95 24.73 8.00
C THR A 179 -17.83 24.27 9.16
N LYS A 180 -17.48 23.17 9.85
CA LYS A 180 -18.25 22.68 11.01
C LYS A 180 -18.11 23.59 12.21
N ASP A 181 -16.92 24.11 12.46
CA ASP A 181 -16.68 25.06 13.56
C ASP A 181 -17.47 26.36 13.31
N THR A 182 -17.45 26.88 12.09
CA THR A 182 -18.23 28.08 11.71
C THR A 182 -19.74 27.88 11.85
N ALA A 183 -20.25 26.66 11.57
CA ALA A 183 -21.67 26.34 11.70
C ALA A 183 -22.11 25.99 13.14
N ALA A 184 -21.16 25.66 14.03
CA ALA A 184 -21.43 25.40 15.44
C ALA A 184 -21.45 26.69 16.29
N ASP A 185 -20.83 27.76 15.80
CA ASP A 185 -20.75 29.07 16.45
C ASP A 185 -21.87 30.06 16.02
N ALA A 186 -22.80 29.64 15.14
CA ALA A 186 -23.91 30.43 14.60
C ALA A 186 -25.28 29.94 15.10
#